data_AF-A0AAV2MGX7-F1
#
_entry.id   AF-A0AAV2MGX7-F1
#
_cell.length_a   1.000
_cell.length_b   1.000
_cell.length_c   1.000
_cell.angle_alpha   90.00
_cell.angle_beta   90.00
_cell.angle_gamma   90.00
#
_symmetry.space_group_name_H-M   'P 1'
#
loop_
_entity.id
_entity.type
_entity.pdbx_description
1 polymer ?
#
loop_
_entity_poly.entity_id
_entity_poly.type
_entity_poly.pdbx_seq_one_letter_code
_entity_poly.pdbx_strand_id
1 'polypeptide(L)'
;MNNAGAKSQPRGAQSQSRSPEPEQEPRARAGAQSQSRSPEPEQEHRARAGAQSQSRSPEPEQEPRARAGAQSQSRSPEPEQEPRARAGAQSQSRSIEPEQEPRARAGAQSQSRSPEPEQEPRARAGAQSQSRSLEPEQEPRARAGAQSQSRSLEPKQEPRAKAGA
;
A
#
# COMPACT_ATOMS: atom_id res chain seq x y z
N MET A 1 -35.27 7.18 4.16
CA MET A 1 -35.07 6.56 5.48
C MET A 1 -33.95 5.53 5.34
N ASN A 2 -32.96 5.29 6.19
CA ASN A 2 -32.41 5.87 7.43
C ASN A 2 -31.04 5.19 7.57
N ASN A 3 -29.96 5.92 7.80
CA ASN A 3 -28.97 5.59 8.84
C ASN A 3 -27.87 6.66 8.94
N ALA A 4 -28.25 7.79 9.53
CA ALA A 4 -27.30 8.63 10.25
C ALA A 4 -27.33 8.16 11.71
N GLY A 5 -26.26 7.53 12.16
CA GLY A 5 -26.18 6.99 13.51
C GLY A 5 -24.77 6.51 13.81
N ALA A 6 -23.81 7.45 13.80
CA ALA A 6 -22.47 7.25 14.32
C ALA A 6 -22.56 6.75 15.77
N LYS A 7 -22.37 5.43 15.97
CA LYS A 7 -22.28 4.80 17.28
C LYS A 7 -20.82 4.51 17.57
N SER A 8 -20.34 5.17 18.63
CA SER A 8 -19.22 4.80 19.52
C SER A 8 -18.28 3.70 19.02
N GLN A 9 -17.04 4.09 18.72
CA GLN A 9 -15.96 3.15 18.43
C GLN A 9 -15.73 2.20 19.62
N PRO A 10 -15.90 0.88 19.46
CA PRO A 10 -15.41 -0.06 20.46
C PRO A 10 -13.88 -0.03 20.40
N ARG A 11 -13.22 0.14 21.56
CA ARG A 11 -11.85 -0.38 21.71
C ARG A 11 -11.96 -1.90 21.51
N GLY A 12 -11.35 -2.43 20.44
CA GLY A 12 -11.42 -3.85 20.09
C GLY A 12 -12.58 -4.24 19.16
N ALA A 13 -12.89 -3.44 18.14
CA ALA A 13 -13.87 -3.82 17.12
C ALA A 13 -13.24 -4.69 16.03
N GLN A 14 -13.84 -5.83 15.71
CA GLN A 14 -13.55 -6.61 14.52
C GLN A 14 -14.70 -6.46 13.53
N SER A 15 -14.39 -6.27 12.24
CA SER A 15 -15.40 -6.19 11.18
C SER A 15 -14.94 -6.94 9.94
N GLN A 16 -15.84 -7.73 9.36
CA GLN A 16 -15.64 -8.44 8.11
C GLN A 16 -16.78 -8.08 7.16
N SER A 17 -16.46 -7.60 5.96
CA SER A 17 -17.44 -7.32 4.90
C SER A 17 -17.20 -8.21 3.69
N ARG A 18 -18.30 -8.54 3.02
CA ARG A 18 -18.33 -9.03 1.65
C ARG A 18 -19.42 -8.26 0.93
N SER A 19 -19.06 -7.44 -0.05
CA SER A 19 -20.00 -6.61 -0.80
C SER A 19 -19.93 -6.99 -2.28
N PRO A 20 -21.05 -7.01 -3.02
CA PRO A 20 -21.03 -7.09 -4.47
C PRO A 20 -20.87 -5.73 -5.16
N GLU A 21 -21.01 -4.63 -4.41
CA GLU A 21 -20.90 -3.24 -4.88
C GLU A 21 -19.52 -2.65 -4.52
N PRO A 22 -19.03 -1.58 -5.19
CA PRO A 22 -17.70 -1.02 -4.93
C PRO A 22 -17.68 -0.46 -3.51
N GLU A 23 -16.75 -0.94 -2.67
CA GLU A 23 -16.68 -0.49 -1.29
C GLU A 23 -15.82 0.79 -1.17
N GLN A 24 -16.39 1.78 -0.49
CA GLN A 24 -15.63 2.89 0.05
C GLN A 24 -14.94 2.45 1.34
N GLU A 25 -13.64 2.25 1.26
CA GLU A 25 -12.68 2.34 2.36
C GLU A 25 -12.88 1.40 3.57
N PRO A 26 -12.31 0.16 3.57
CA PRO A 26 -12.13 -0.61 4.81
C PRO A 26 -11.21 0.16 5.78
N ARG A 27 -11.85 0.88 6.71
CA ARG A 27 -11.21 1.80 7.66
C ARG A 27 -11.13 1.18 9.05
N ALA A 28 -9.97 0.65 9.39
CA ALA A 28 -9.66 0.34 10.78
C ALA A 28 -9.18 1.62 11.49
N ARG A 29 -9.93 2.03 12.51
CA ARG A 29 -9.57 3.13 13.41
C ARG A 29 -9.08 2.57 14.74
N ALA A 30 -8.68 3.46 15.66
CA ALA A 30 -7.89 3.09 16.84
C ALA A 30 -8.32 1.78 17.54
N GLY A 31 -7.40 0.81 17.63
CA GLY A 31 -7.61 -0.48 18.29
C GLY A 31 -8.60 -1.42 17.61
N ALA A 32 -8.91 -1.22 16.32
CA ALA A 32 -9.84 -2.06 15.56
C ALA A 32 -9.13 -2.88 14.47
N GLN A 33 -9.83 -3.91 14.00
CA GLN A 33 -9.47 -4.74 12.85
C GLN A 33 -10.60 -4.73 11.83
N SER A 34 -10.27 -4.55 10.55
CA SER A 34 -11.22 -4.57 9.44
C SER A 34 -10.70 -5.47 8.33
N GLN A 35 -11.58 -6.29 7.76
CA GLN A 35 -11.33 -7.11 6.59
C GLN A 35 -12.46 -6.91 5.58
N SER A 36 -12.14 -6.62 4.32
CA SER A 36 -13.10 -6.58 3.21
C SER A 36 -12.75 -7.61 2.14
N ARG A 37 -13.78 -8.01 1.39
CA ARG A 37 -13.65 -8.71 0.12
C ARG A 37 -14.73 -8.20 -0.83
N SER A 38 -14.32 -7.61 -1.93
CA SER A 38 -15.20 -7.08 -2.97
C SER A 38 -14.89 -7.75 -4.31
N PRO A 39 -15.86 -8.04 -5.18
CA PRO A 39 -15.60 -8.32 -6.59
C PRO A 39 -15.35 -7.03 -7.38
N GLU A 40 -15.75 -5.87 -6.86
CA GLU A 40 -15.61 -4.54 -7.49
C GLU A 40 -14.43 -3.73 -6.93
N PRO A 41 -13.98 -2.66 -7.61
CA PRO A 41 -12.82 -1.87 -7.20
C PRO A 41 -13.01 -1.27 -5.80
N GLU A 42 -11.93 -1.24 -5.02
CA GLU A 42 -11.93 -0.61 -3.70
C GLU A 42 -11.10 0.68 -3.71
N GLN A 43 -11.70 1.76 -3.21
CA GLN A 43 -11.18 3.12 -3.40
C GLN A 43 -10.08 3.55 -2.42
N GLU A 44 -9.87 2.88 -1.28
CA GLU A 44 -8.68 3.03 -0.41
C GLU A 44 -8.68 2.06 0.80
N HIS A 45 -7.55 1.47 1.21
CA HIS A 45 -7.52 0.59 2.42
C HIS A 45 -6.74 1.23 3.57
N ARG A 46 -7.43 1.67 4.64
CA ARG A 46 -6.81 2.57 5.62
C ARG A 46 -6.83 2.06 7.07
N ALA A 47 -5.65 1.88 7.65
CA ALA A 47 -5.47 1.65 9.08
C ALA A 47 -4.90 2.88 9.80
N ARG A 48 -5.46 3.21 10.96
CA ARG A 48 -5.07 4.37 11.77
C ARG A 48 -4.86 4.01 13.24
N ALA A 49 -3.76 4.48 13.84
CA ALA A 49 -3.52 4.50 15.28
C ALA A 49 -3.69 3.13 15.98
N GLY A 50 -2.72 2.21 15.84
CA GLY A 50 -2.82 0.90 16.54
C GLY A 50 -3.93 0.00 15.99
N ALA A 51 -4.23 0.09 14.70
CA ALA A 51 -5.30 -0.64 14.03
C ALA A 51 -4.77 -1.44 12.83
N GLN A 52 -5.57 -2.39 12.34
CA GLN A 52 -5.22 -3.25 11.20
C GLN A 52 -6.35 -3.29 10.17
N SER A 53 -6.02 -3.05 8.89
CA SER A 53 -6.94 -3.22 7.75
C SER A 53 -6.36 -4.25 6.78
N GLN A 54 -7.21 -5.14 6.27
CA GLN A 54 -6.88 -6.06 5.19
C GLN A 54 -7.96 -6.02 4.11
N SER A 55 -7.53 -6.10 2.86
CA SER A 55 -8.43 -6.13 1.71
C SER A 55 -8.03 -7.16 0.67
N ARG A 56 -9.01 -7.57 -0.14
CA ARG A 56 -8.83 -8.42 -1.31
C ARG A 56 -9.92 -8.11 -2.34
N SER A 57 -9.52 -7.68 -3.52
CA SER A 57 -10.40 -7.51 -4.68
C SER A 57 -9.81 -8.21 -5.91
N PRO A 58 -10.61 -8.75 -6.84
CA PRO A 58 -10.14 -9.11 -8.17
C PRO A 58 -9.99 -7.89 -9.08
N GLU A 59 -10.53 -6.73 -8.69
CA GLU A 59 -10.47 -5.47 -9.42
C GLU A 59 -9.43 -4.50 -8.83
N PRO A 60 -9.08 -3.38 -9.50
CA PRO A 60 -8.00 -2.50 -9.05
C PRO A 60 -8.28 -1.95 -7.65
N GLU A 61 -7.26 -2.01 -6.79
CA GLU A 61 -7.31 -1.47 -5.43
C GLU A 61 -6.47 -0.18 -5.34
N GLN A 62 -7.04 0.86 -4.73
CA GLN A 62 -6.34 2.13 -4.55
C GLN A 62 -5.61 2.16 -3.18
N GLU A 63 -4.34 2.59 -3.19
CA GLU A 63 -3.42 2.98 -2.09
C GLU A 63 -3.66 2.28 -0.72
N PRO A 64 -2.93 1.20 -0.35
CA PRO A 64 -2.95 0.71 1.04
C PRO A 64 -2.20 1.67 1.96
N ARG A 65 -2.89 2.14 3.01
CA ARG A 65 -2.43 3.27 3.80
C ARG A 65 -2.46 3.05 5.30
N ALA A 66 -1.28 3.01 5.91
CA ALA A 66 -1.11 2.89 7.33
C ALA A 66 -0.57 4.18 7.98
N ARG A 67 -1.15 4.54 9.14
CA ARG A 67 -0.76 5.74 9.90
C ARG A 67 -0.59 5.42 11.39
N ALA A 68 0.51 5.90 11.99
CA ALA A 68 0.78 5.91 13.43
C ALA A 68 0.60 4.52 14.09
N GLY A 69 1.62 3.67 14.09
CA GLY A 69 1.55 2.36 14.76
C GLY A 69 0.49 1.42 14.20
N ALA A 70 0.08 1.59 12.93
CA ALA A 70 -0.97 0.81 12.29
C ALA A 70 -0.43 -0.04 11.13
N GLN A 71 -1.24 -0.98 10.65
CA GLN A 71 -0.89 -1.88 9.54
C GLN A 71 -2.00 -1.97 8.49
N SER A 72 -1.65 -1.81 7.21
CA SER A 72 -2.55 -2.02 6.08
C SER A 72 -1.98 -3.07 5.13
N GLN A 73 -2.85 -3.94 4.62
CA GLN A 73 -2.52 -4.92 3.58
C GLN A 73 -3.60 -4.96 2.50
N SER A 74 -3.20 -4.97 1.24
CA SER A 74 -4.08 -5.15 0.08
C SER A 74 -3.52 -6.23 -0.85
N ARG A 75 -4.40 -6.78 -1.70
CA ARG A 75 -4.07 -7.83 -2.67
C ARG A 75 -5.09 -7.79 -3.80
N SER A 76 -4.61 -7.48 -5.00
CA SER A 76 -5.39 -7.53 -6.23
C SER A 76 -4.61 -8.25 -7.34
N PRO A 77 -5.25 -8.93 -8.31
CA PRO A 77 -4.57 -9.31 -9.54
C PRO A 77 -4.41 -8.12 -10.50
N GLU A 78 -5.21 -7.06 -10.36
CA GLU A 78 -5.18 -5.84 -11.17
C GLU A 78 -4.30 -4.74 -10.53
N PRO A 79 -3.99 -3.63 -11.22
CA PRO A 79 -2.97 -2.68 -10.80
C PRO A 79 -3.36 -2.03 -9.47
N GLU A 80 -2.43 -2.04 -8.52
CA GLU A 80 -2.58 -1.34 -7.25
C GLU A 80 -1.77 -0.04 -7.24
N GLN A 81 -2.28 0.98 -6.54
CA GLN A 81 -1.51 2.22 -6.33
C GLN A 81 -0.55 2.14 -5.14
N GLU A 82 0.51 2.97 -5.21
CA GLU A 82 1.60 3.17 -4.25
C GLU A 82 1.27 2.88 -2.76
N PRO A 83 1.85 1.83 -2.14
CA PRO A 83 1.64 1.58 -0.71
C PRO A 83 2.27 2.67 0.17
N ARG A 84 1.49 3.26 1.10
CA ARG A 84 1.93 4.40 1.92
C ARG A 84 1.88 4.18 3.42
N ALA A 85 3.06 4.22 4.05
CA ALA A 85 3.22 4.14 5.50
C ALA A 85 3.74 5.44 6.12
N ARG A 86 3.18 5.83 7.27
CA ARG A 86 3.56 7.05 8.01
C ARG A 86 3.72 6.80 9.50
N ALA A 87 4.82 7.29 10.09
CA ALA A 87 5.09 7.34 11.53
C ALA A 87 4.93 5.98 12.23
N GLY A 88 5.98 5.16 12.25
CA GLY A 88 5.94 3.86 12.94
C GLY A 88 4.87 2.88 12.43
N ALA A 89 4.46 3.02 11.16
CA ALA A 89 3.39 2.22 10.55
C ALA A 89 3.93 1.34 9.41
N GLN A 90 3.11 0.38 8.97
CA GLN A 90 3.47 -0.57 7.91
C GLN A 90 2.37 -0.70 6.85
N SER A 91 2.74 -0.59 5.57
CA SER A 91 1.85 -0.87 4.43
C SER A 91 2.45 -1.96 3.54
N GLN A 92 1.61 -2.85 3.03
CA GLN A 92 1.98 -3.89 2.08
C GLN A 92 0.94 -3.99 0.95
N SER A 93 1.38 -3.99 -0.31
CA SER A 93 0.59 -4.33 -1.51
C SER A 93 1.15 -5.57 -2.21
N ARG A 94 0.33 -6.23 -3.02
CA ARG A 94 0.73 -7.32 -3.91
C ARG A 94 -0.20 -7.35 -5.12
N SER A 95 0.32 -7.00 -6.30
CA SER A 95 -0.37 -7.15 -7.58
C SER A 95 0.25 -8.21 -8.51
N ILE A 96 -0.50 -8.59 -9.55
CA ILE A 96 0.02 -9.30 -10.73
C ILE A 96 0.33 -8.32 -11.87
N GLU A 97 -0.30 -7.16 -11.90
CA GLU A 97 -0.10 -6.12 -12.93
C GLU A 97 0.85 -5.00 -12.45
N PRO A 98 1.22 -3.99 -13.28
CA PRO A 98 2.27 -3.04 -12.92
C PRO A 98 1.76 -2.11 -11.82
N GLU A 99 2.58 -1.88 -10.80
CA GLU A 99 2.24 -1.04 -9.65
C GLU A 99 3.07 0.24 -9.58
N GLN A 100 2.51 1.26 -8.94
CA GLN A 100 3.31 2.37 -8.42
C GLN A 100 3.96 1.97 -7.10
N GLU A 101 5.20 2.40 -6.88
CA GLU A 101 6.08 1.84 -5.84
C GLU A 101 6.00 2.48 -4.44
N PRO A 102 6.47 1.78 -3.38
CA PRO A 102 6.24 2.08 -1.98
C PRO A 102 6.80 3.40 -1.47
N ARG A 103 6.02 4.03 -0.58
CA ARG A 103 6.44 5.23 0.14
C ARG A 103 6.31 5.17 1.64
N ALA A 104 7.45 5.27 2.29
CA ALA A 104 7.57 5.30 3.74
C ALA A 104 8.07 6.65 4.29
N ARG A 105 7.53 7.06 5.44
CA ARG A 105 7.91 8.30 6.14
C ARG A 105 8.06 8.09 7.64
N ALA A 106 9.13 8.63 8.23
CA ALA A 106 9.38 8.72 9.68
C ALA A 106 9.25 7.37 10.41
N GLY A 107 10.32 6.57 10.42
CA GLY A 107 10.32 5.29 11.14
C GLY A 107 9.27 4.28 10.66
N ALA A 108 8.80 4.42 9.42
CA ALA A 108 7.74 3.58 8.83
C ALA A 108 8.31 2.65 7.75
N GLN A 109 7.51 1.66 7.34
CA GLN A 109 7.90 0.70 6.30
C GLN A 109 6.79 0.52 5.26
N SER A 110 7.16 0.57 3.98
CA SER A 110 6.26 0.22 2.87
C SER A 110 6.90 -0.87 2.01
N GLN A 111 6.09 -1.83 1.58
CA GLN A 111 6.51 -2.90 0.68
C GLN A 111 5.50 -3.10 -0.45
N SER A 112 5.97 -3.28 -1.68
CA SER A 112 5.19 -3.75 -2.83
C SER A 112 5.83 -5.02 -3.39
N ARG A 113 5.04 -5.79 -4.16
CA ARG A 113 5.51 -6.92 -4.94
C ARG A 113 4.60 -7.10 -6.15
N SER A 114 5.17 -7.00 -7.35
CA SER A 114 4.50 -7.32 -8.61
C SER A 114 5.40 -8.25 -9.45
N PRO A 115 4.88 -9.08 -10.36
CA PRO A 115 5.71 -9.69 -11.39
C PRO A 115 6.04 -8.72 -12.54
N GLU A 116 5.27 -7.65 -12.72
CA GLU A 116 5.43 -6.66 -13.80
C GLU A 116 6.25 -5.44 -13.35
N PRO A 117 6.65 -4.51 -14.26
CA PRO A 117 7.63 -3.48 -13.96
C PRO A 117 7.11 -2.50 -12.91
N GLU A 118 8.00 -2.07 -12.02
CA GLU A 118 7.69 -1.16 -10.93
C GLU A 118 8.51 0.15 -11.04
N GLN A 119 7.91 1.28 -10.65
CA GLN A 119 8.54 2.63 -10.67
C GLN A 119 9.44 2.87 -9.44
N GLU A 120 9.81 4.10 -9.06
CA GLU A 120 10.87 4.31 -8.04
C GLU A 120 10.36 4.32 -6.57
N PRO A 121 10.95 3.54 -5.63
CA PRO A 121 10.55 3.53 -4.21
C PRO A 121 11.10 4.74 -3.46
N ARG A 122 10.34 5.22 -2.48
CA ARG A 122 10.64 6.49 -1.77
C ARG A 122 10.57 6.38 -0.24
N ALA A 123 11.72 6.52 0.42
CA ALA A 123 11.81 6.54 1.88
C ALA A 123 12.34 7.88 2.44
N ARG A 124 11.84 8.29 3.61
CA ARG A 124 12.26 9.52 4.31
C ARG A 124 12.39 9.33 5.82
N ALA A 125 13.46 9.86 6.42
CA ALA A 125 13.67 9.98 7.87
C ALA A 125 13.55 8.65 8.62
N GLY A 126 14.62 7.84 8.65
CA GLY A 126 14.62 6.57 9.38
C GLY A 126 13.61 5.53 8.88
N ALA A 127 13.06 5.72 7.67
CA ALA A 127 12.02 4.87 7.09
C ALA A 127 12.58 3.93 6.02
N GLN A 128 11.81 2.91 5.64
CA GLN A 128 12.21 1.93 4.63
C GLN A 128 11.14 1.71 3.57
N SER A 129 11.53 1.76 2.29
CA SER A 129 10.70 1.34 1.16
C SER A 129 11.38 0.19 0.44
N GLN A 130 10.62 -0.85 0.09
CA GLN A 130 11.13 -2.00 -0.65
C GLN A 130 10.15 -2.47 -1.72
N SER A 131 10.60 -2.56 -2.96
CA SER A 131 9.88 -3.19 -4.06
C SER A 131 10.59 -4.42 -4.57
N ARG A 132 9.83 -5.26 -5.28
CA ARG A 132 10.31 -6.49 -5.88
C ARG A 132 9.49 -6.80 -7.12
N SER A 133 10.16 -6.76 -8.26
CA SER A 133 9.62 -7.19 -9.56
C SER A 133 10.35 -8.40 -10.17
N LEU A 134 9.70 -9.11 -11.10
CA LEU A 134 10.40 -10.01 -12.02
C LEU A 134 11.02 -9.22 -13.19
N GLU A 135 10.35 -8.15 -13.62
CA GLU A 135 10.74 -7.27 -14.72
C GLU A 135 11.55 -6.05 -14.26
N PRO A 136 12.20 -5.31 -15.17
CA PRO A 136 13.07 -4.19 -14.83
C PRO A 136 12.40 -3.10 -13.98
N GLU A 137 13.13 -2.61 -12.98
CA GLU A 137 12.67 -1.54 -12.08
C GLU A 137 13.50 -0.27 -12.24
N GLN A 138 12.93 0.87 -11.84
CA GLN A 138 13.65 2.14 -11.77
C GLN A 138 14.62 2.23 -10.57
N GLU A 139 15.40 3.32 -10.53
CA GLU A 139 16.35 3.59 -9.43
C GLU A 139 15.63 4.09 -8.16
N PRO A 140 16.01 3.66 -6.94
CA PRO A 140 15.39 4.06 -5.68
C PRO A 140 15.82 5.42 -5.10
N ARG A 141 14.91 6.09 -4.37
CA ARG A 141 15.15 7.39 -3.70
C ARG A 141 15.05 7.31 -2.18
N ALA A 142 16.12 7.64 -1.45
CA ALA A 142 16.14 7.71 0.01
C ALA A 142 16.61 9.07 0.55
N ARG A 143 16.16 9.47 1.75
CA ARG A 143 16.58 10.70 2.45
C ARG A 143 16.81 10.47 3.95
N ALA A 144 17.87 11.05 4.51
CA ALA A 144 18.15 11.18 5.95
C ALA A 144 17.91 9.89 6.77
N GLY A 145 18.92 9.02 6.84
CA GLY A 145 18.86 7.77 7.61
C GLY A 145 17.81 6.77 7.13
N ALA A 146 17.23 6.98 5.93
CA ALA A 146 16.24 6.09 5.33
C ALA A 146 16.89 5.13 4.32
N GLN A 147 16.15 4.09 3.94
CA GLN A 147 16.56 3.09 2.96
C GLN A 147 15.47 2.91 1.92
N SER A 148 15.85 2.90 0.65
CA SER A 148 14.98 2.50 -0.46
C SER A 148 15.69 1.44 -1.26
N GLN A 149 15.01 0.33 -1.53
CA GLN A 149 15.55 -0.79 -2.30
C GLN A 149 14.52 -1.21 -3.34
N SER A 150 14.99 -1.49 -4.55
CA SER A 150 14.24 -2.19 -5.59
C SER A 150 15.04 -3.42 -5.98
N ARG A 151 14.36 -4.57 -6.14
CA ARG A 151 14.97 -5.81 -6.61
C ARG A 151 14.18 -6.39 -7.78
N SER A 152 14.78 -6.32 -8.96
CA SER A 152 14.33 -7.05 -10.13
C SER A 152 15.09 -8.36 -10.30
N LEU A 153 14.44 -9.40 -10.83
CA LEU A 153 15.12 -10.62 -11.28
C LEU A 153 15.73 -10.46 -12.68
N GLU A 154 15.24 -9.49 -13.46
CA GLU A 154 15.84 -9.05 -14.72
C GLU A 154 16.68 -7.76 -14.54
N PRO A 155 17.70 -7.52 -15.40
CA PRO A 155 18.51 -6.31 -15.31
C PRO A 155 17.68 -5.04 -15.58
N LYS A 156 17.94 -3.98 -14.81
CA LYS A 156 17.25 -2.68 -14.92
C LYS A 156 17.47 -2.04 -16.30
N GLN A 157 16.44 -1.36 -16.82
CA GLN A 157 16.59 -0.46 -17.97
C GLN A 157 17.42 0.75 -17.53
N GLU A 158 18.68 0.85 -17.97
CA GLU A 158 19.49 2.05 -17.75
C GLU A 158 18.88 3.26 -18.48
N PRO A 159 18.97 4.48 -17.92
CA PRO A 159 18.56 5.68 -18.64
C PRO A 159 19.44 5.85 -19.88
N ARG A 160 18.84 5.72 -21.07
CA ARG A 160 19.51 5.99 -22.34
C ARG A 160 19.92 7.47 -22.34
N ALA A 161 21.21 7.75 -22.14
CA ALA A 161 21.74 9.09 -22.33
C ALA A 161 21.52 9.50 -23.79
N LYS A 162 20.65 10.49 -24.04
CA LYS A 162 20.70 11.26 -25.27
C LYS A 162 21.96 12.12 -25.21
N ALA A 163 23.07 11.62 -25.76
CA ALA A 163 24.13 12.49 -26.22
C ALA A 163 23.81 12.86 -27.67
N GLY A 164 23.16 14.01 -27.84
CA GLY A 164 23.24 14.76 -29.09
C GLY A 164 24.41 15.72 -28.99
N ALA A 165 25.40 15.52 -29.86
CA ALA A 165 26.32 16.48 -30.48
C ALA A 165 27.46 15.66 -31.13
#